data_AF-A0A8H6P9Y1-F1
#
_entry.id   AF-A0A8H6P9Y1-F1
#
_cell.length_a   1.000
_cell.length_b   1.000
_cell.length_c   1.000
_cell.angle_alpha   90.00
_cell.angle_beta   90.00
_cell.angle_gamma   90.00
#
_symmetry.space_group_name_H-M   'P 1'
#
loop_
_entity.id
_entity.type
_entity.pdbx_description
1 polymer ?
#
loop_
_entity_poly.entity_id
_entity_poly.type
_entity_poly.pdbx_seq_one_letter_code
_entity_poly.pdbx_strand_id
1 'polypeptide(L)'
;MNIDTFKGPVLTVSTFTPINTEMNVAEVKVENDMSDNVLSGAAEGPQPTSAPATVTPRKRGRKKAANDADADADADNTETPTKKGKASPEKTLGPIPASLESAGLADKMVLRMRDEEGRSWTDITNVWMSMTGIKVEGSTLRKRYTDMKANFVSISAEDEARILKVKKEVEEKFELEKWHKIAEGVAADGGTNYPANAIQKKFKELNKRAQSAAAVETED
;
A
#
# COMPACT_ATOMS: atom_id res chain seq x y z
N MET A 1 -30.00 62.63 -2.65
CA MET A 1 -30.11 61.18 -2.89
C MET A 1 -28.71 60.68 -3.15
N ASN A 2 -28.05 60.06 -2.16
CA ASN A 2 -26.76 59.41 -2.35
C ASN A 2 -26.97 57.92 -2.10
N ILE A 3 -26.58 57.11 -3.09
CA ILE A 3 -26.82 55.67 -3.11
C ILE A 3 -25.54 55.02 -2.58
N ASP A 4 -25.58 54.56 -1.32
CA ASP A 4 -24.46 53.85 -0.72
C ASP A 4 -24.31 52.46 -1.36
N THR A 5 -23.14 52.22 -1.94
CA THR A 5 -22.79 50.99 -2.63
C THR A 5 -22.27 49.98 -1.61
N PHE A 6 -23.07 48.94 -1.32
CA PHE A 6 -22.66 47.83 -0.45
C PHE A 6 -21.50 47.05 -1.08
N LYS A 7 -20.31 47.15 -0.47
CA LYS A 7 -19.14 46.32 -0.80
C LYS A 7 -19.12 45.12 0.16
N GLY A 8 -19.70 44.00 -0.27
CA GLY A 8 -19.64 42.73 0.46
C GLY A 8 -18.23 42.14 0.50
N PRO A 9 -17.94 41.24 1.46
CA PRO A 9 -16.63 40.60 1.58
C PRO A 9 -16.37 39.66 0.39
N VAL A 10 -15.23 39.86 -0.27
CA VAL A 10 -14.73 39.01 -1.35
C VAL A 10 -14.22 37.71 -0.72
N LEU A 11 -14.92 36.61 -0.96
CA LEU A 11 -14.45 35.26 -0.62
C LEU A 11 -13.32 34.90 -1.58
N THR A 12 -12.09 35.06 -1.11
CA THR A 12 -10.89 34.55 -1.79
C THR A 12 -10.87 33.03 -1.67
N VAL A 13 -11.13 32.35 -2.79
CA VAL A 13 -11.00 30.90 -2.91
C VAL A 13 -9.50 30.58 -2.83
N SER A 14 -9.07 30.06 -1.67
CA SER A 14 -7.67 29.71 -1.45
C SER A 14 -7.31 28.48 -2.28
N THR A 15 -6.25 28.62 -3.07
CA THR A 15 -5.76 27.63 -4.01
C THR A 15 -5.20 26.41 -3.28
N PHE A 16 -5.59 25.24 -3.78
CA PHE A 16 -5.15 23.91 -3.38
C PHE A 16 -3.62 23.82 -3.31
N THR A 17 -3.07 23.35 -2.19
CA THR A 17 -1.63 23.11 -2.05
C THR A 17 -1.27 21.71 -2.57
N PRO A 18 -0.56 21.59 -3.72
CA PRO A 18 -0.11 20.31 -4.23
C PRO A 18 1.04 19.74 -3.38
N ILE A 19 1.14 18.41 -3.34
CA ILE A 19 2.16 17.66 -2.58
C ILE A 19 3.56 17.80 -3.22
N ASN A 20 3.65 18.21 -4.49
CA ASN A 20 4.91 18.39 -5.19
C ASN A 20 5.45 19.81 -4.98
N THR A 21 5.99 20.09 -3.79
CA THR A 21 6.91 21.22 -3.63
C THR A 21 8.26 20.76 -4.17
N GLU A 22 8.68 21.32 -5.30
CA GLU A 22 10.00 21.10 -5.87
C GLU A 22 11.06 21.58 -4.87
N MET A 23 11.79 20.63 -4.27
CA MET A 23 13.05 20.94 -3.61
C MET A 23 14.04 21.36 -4.69
N ASN A 24 14.31 22.66 -4.74
CA ASN A 24 15.44 23.24 -5.46
C ASN A 24 16.72 22.58 -4.93
N VAL A 25 17.23 21.59 -5.67
CA VAL A 25 18.54 20.99 -5.42
C VAL A 25 19.56 22.02 -5.86
N ALA A 26 19.96 22.87 -4.92
CA ALA A 26 21.18 23.65 -5.04
C ALA A 26 22.35 22.68 -5.22
N GLU A 27 22.85 22.64 -6.45
CA GLU A 27 24.19 22.29 -6.91
C GLU A 27 25.20 22.01 -5.78
N VAL A 28 25.31 20.74 -5.38
CA VAL A 28 26.44 20.27 -4.55
C VAL A 28 27.58 19.95 -5.48
N LYS A 29 28.48 20.92 -5.62
CA LYS A 29 29.80 20.77 -6.23
C LYS A 29 30.62 19.81 -5.34
N VAL A 30 30.75 18.55 -5.76
CA VAL A 30 31.66 17.59 -5.12
C VAL A 30 33.06 17.86 -5.66
N GLU A 31 33.79 18.72 -4.95
CA GLU A 31 35.24 18.80 -5.07
C GLU A 31 35.86 17.65 -4.25
N ASN A 32 36.67 16.89 -4.98
CA ASN A 32 37.44 15.75 -4.56
C ASN A 32 38.59 16.25 -3.68
N ASP A 33 38.72 15.79 -2.43
CA ASP A 33 40.00 15.88 -1.73
C ASP A 33 40.30 14.61 -0.93
N MET A 34 41.47 14.06 -1.24
CA MET A 34 42.08 12.90 -0.63
C MET A 34 42.83 13.37 0.61
N SER A 35 42.61 12.74 1.75
CA SER A 35 43.69 12.59 2.73
C SER A 35 43.44 11.47 3.71
N ASP A 36 44.52 10.71 3.88
CA ASP A 36 44.76 9.59 4.76
C ASP A 36 44.28 9.78 6.20
N ASN A 37 43.73 8.71 6.79
CA ASN A 37 44.06 8.42 8.18
C ASN A 37 44.13 6.91 8.44
N VAL A 38 45.28 6.53 8.96
CA VAL A 38 45.75 5.17 9.25
C VAL A 38 45.41 4.88 10.71
N LEU A 39 44.75 3.77 11.03
CA LEU A 39 45.02 3.09 12.31
C LEU A 39 44.58 1.62 12.31
N SER A 40 45.58 0.74 12.45
CA SER A 40 45.46 -0.67 12.82
C SER A 40 45.45 -0.82 14.35
N GLY A 41 44.76 -1.85 14.85
CA GLY A 41 44.88 -2.34 16.22
C GLY A 41 44.03 -3.58 16.44
N ALA A 42 44.67 -4.75 16.48
CA ALA A 42 44.08 -6.09 16.50
C ALA A 42 44.03 -6.73 17.91
N ALA A 43 43.41 -7.94 17.94
CA ALA A 43 43.46 -9.03 18.95
C ALA A 43 42.42 -8.99 20.10
N GLU A 44 41.79 -10.07 20.59
CA GLU A 44 41.56 -11.49 20.22
C GLU A 44 40.58 -12.07 21.29
N GLY A 45 39.79 -13.13 21.02
CA GLY A 45 38.66 -13.67 21.85
C GLY A 45 39.04 -14.56 23.05
N PRO A 46 38.26 -15.60 23.50
CA PRO A 46 36.97 -16.14 23.00
C PRO A 46 35.92 -16.73 24.03
N GLN A 47 34.72 -17.09 23.52
CA GLN A 47 33.86 -18.28 23.82
C GLN A 47 32.86 -18.33 25.04
N PRO A 48 31.90 -19.29 25.15
CA PRO A 48 30.60 -19.42 24.44
C PRO A 48 29.38 -19.80 25.34
N THR A 49 28.10 -19.58 24.96
CA THR A 49 26.97 -20.41 25.49
C THR A 49 25.74 -20.48 24.57
N SER A 50 25.48 -21.70 24.10
CA SER A 50 24.21 -22.40 23.79
C SER A 50 22.86 -21.66 23.67
N ALA A 51 22.16 -21.93 22.56
CA ALA A 51 20.73 -21.71 22.30
C ALA A 51 19.80 -22.60 23.18
N PRO A 52 18.44 -22.45 23.20
CA PRO A 52 17.60 -22.82 22.05
C PRO A 52 16.34 -21.96 21.79
N ALA A 53 15.74 -22.21 20.62
CA ALA A 53 14.51 -21.64 20.06
C ALA A 53 13.21 -22.06 20.78
N THR A 54 12.17 -21.23 20.69
CA THR A 54 10.71 -21.54 20.79
C THR A 54 9.95 -20.19 20.77
N VAL A 55 8.74 -19.94 20.25
CA VAL A 55 7.66 -20.65 19.53
C VAL A 55 6.79 -19.54 18.90
N THR A 56 6.42 -19.68 17.63
CA THR A 56 5.41 -18.85 16.95
C THR A 56 3.99 -19.28 17.36
N PRO A 57 3.06 -18.39 17.73
CA PRO A 57 1.69 -18.79 18.07
C PRO A 57 0.88 -19.14 16.82
N ARG A 58 0.47 -20.40 16.78
CA ARG A 58 -0.29 -21.07 15.72
C ARG A 58 -1.78 -20.72 15.82
N LYS A 59 -2.35 -20.38 14.67
CA LYS A 59 -3.77 -20.14 14.35
C LYS A 59 -4.70 -21.15 15.05
N ARG A 60 -5.56 -20.69 15.98
CA ARG A 60 -6.61 -21.53 16.59
C ARG A 60 -7.73 -21.79 15.57
N GLY A 61 -7.73 -22.99 14.99
CA GLY A 61 -8.90 -23.56 14.32
C GLY A 61 -9.93 -23.99 15.37
N ARG A 62 -11.18 -23.56 15.20
CA ARG A 62 -12.31 -23.99 16.02
C ARG A 62 -12.74 -25.39 15.57
N LYS A 63 -12.66 -26.36 16.48
CA LYS A 63 -13.18 -27.72 16.29
C LYS A 63 -14.70 -27.70 16.12
N LYS A 64 -15.16 -28.45 15.11
CA LYS A 64 -16.55 -28.87 14.90
C LYS A 64 -16.80 -30.06 15.83
N ALA A 65 -17.77 -29.95 16.73
CA ALA A 65 -18.25 -31.08 17.50
C ALA A 65 -19.40 -31.72 16.71
N ALA A 66 -19.23 -33.00 16.40
CA ALA A 66 -20.30 -33.90 15.99
C ALA A 66 -21.06 -34.33 17.25
N ASN A 67 -22.39 -34.46 17.13
CA ASN A 67 -23.19 -35.36 17.93
C ASN A 67 -24.22 -35.96 16.98
N ASP A 68 -24.12 -37.26 16.78
CA ASP A 68 -25.11 -38.12 16.14
C ASP A 68 -26.28 -38.37 17.11
N ALA A 69 -27.50 -38.36 16.57
CA ALA A 69 -28.64 -39.10 17.09
C ALA A 69 -29.66 -39.30 15.96
N ASP A 70 -29.85 -40.56 15.57
CA ASP A 70 -30.90 -41.09 14.69
C ASP A 70 -32.31 -40.81 15.22
N ALA A 71 -33.25 -40.44 14.34
CA ALA A 71 -34.66 -40.87 14.37
C ALA A 71 -35.43 -40.36 13.13
N ASP A 72 -35.85 -41.35 12.33
CA ASP A 72 -37.06 -41.51 11.50
C ASP A 72 -38.06 -40.36 11.21
N ALA A 73 -38.57 -40.43 9.97
CA ALA A 73 -39.84 -39.97 9.38
C ALA A 73 -40.65 -38.82 10.00
N ASP A 74 -41.00 -37.80 9.20
CA ASP A 74 -42.31 -37.71 8.51
C ASP A 74 -42.56 -36.28 7.94
N ALA A 75 -43.32 -36.26 6.85
CA ALA A 75 -44.17 -35.22 6.26
C ALA A 75 -43.95 -33.71 6.50
N ASP A 76 -43.89 -33.02 5.35
CA ASP A 76 -44.74 -31.86 5.00
C ASP A 76 -44.66 -30.57 5.83
N ASN A 77 -44.05 -29.53 5.26
CA ASN A 77 -44.75 -28.26 5.11
C ASN A 77 -44.07 -27.32 4.10
N THR A 78 -44.84 -26.97 3.09
CA THR A 78 -44.69 -25.78 2.25
C THR A 78 -44.79 -24.52 3.09
N GLU A 79 -43.75 -23.68 3.16
CA GLU A 79 -43.95 -22.25 3.37
C GLU A 79 -42.71 -21.40 3.01
N THR A 80 -42.87 -20.67 1.91
CA THR A 80 -42.34 -19.34 1.57
C THR A 80 -41.29 -18.73 2.52
N PRO A 81 -40.02 -18.50 2.08
CA PRO A 81 -39.10 -17.70 2.87
C PRO A 81 -39.50 -16.22 2.81
N THR A 82 -40.14 -15.80 3.89
CA THR A 82 -40.42 -14.42 4.28
C THR A 82 -39.16 -13.56 4.15
N LYS A 83 -39.32 -12.42 3.48
CA LYS A 83 -38.38 -11.29 3.40
C LYS A 83 -37.74 -11.03 4.78
N LYS A 84 -36.47 -11.41 4.95
CA LYS A 84 -35.67 -10.99 6.09
C LYS A 84 -35.62 -9.45 6.10
N GLY A 85 -36.08 -8.89 7.21
CA GLY A 85 -36.08 -7.46 7.48
C GLY A 85 -34.70 -6.85 7.23
N LYS A 86 -34.72 -5.66 6.61
CA LYS A 86 -33.56 -4.79 6.44
C LYS A 86 -32.92 -4.59 7.82
N ALA A 87 -31.77 -5.21 8.04
CA ALA A 87 -30.91 -4.84 9.16
C ALA A 87 -30.65 -3.33 9.05
N SER A 88 -30.83 -2.62 10.17
CA SER A 88 -30.41 -1.21 10.29
C SER A 88 -28.96 -1.10 9.80
N PRO A 89 -28.61 -0.13 8.94
CA PRO A 89 -27.26 -0.05 8.40
C PRO A 89 -26.29 0.15 9.55
N GLU A 90 -25.48 -0.86 9.82
CA GLU A 90 -24.34 -0.77 10.73
C GLU A 90 -23.50 0.42 10.24
N LYS A 91 -23.26 1.40 11.12
CA LYS A 91 -22.56 2.65 10.78
C LYS A 91 -21.08 2.37 10.50
N THR A 92 -20.82 1.79 9.34
CA THR A 92 -19.50 1.50 8.83
C THR A 92 -18.97 2.72 8.10
N LEU A 93 -17.64 2.84 8.05
CA LEU A 93 -16.98 3.85 7.25
C LEU A 93 -17.31 3.60 5.79
N GLY A 94 -18.06 4.52 5.18
CA GLY A 94 -18.38 4.45 3.75
C GLY A 94 -17.12 4.58 2.87
N PRO A 95 -17.27 4.39 1.54
CA PRO A 95 -16.18 4.53 0.59
C PRO A 95 -15.40 5.84 0.75
N ILE A 96 -14.11 5.82 0.40
CA ILE A 96 -13.28 7.03 0.37
C ILE A 96 -13.68 7.84 -0.86
N PRO A 97 -13.94 9.15 -0.74
CA PRO A 97 -14.37 9.94 -1.87
C PRO A 97 -13.27 10.06 -2.93
N ALA A 98 -13.68 10.10 -4.19
CA ALA A 98 -12.78 10.25 -5.33
C ALA A 98 -12.59 11.73 -5.75
N SER A 99 -13.44 12.62 -5.24
CA SER A 99 -13.38 14.06 -5.52
C SER A 99 -13.89 14.88 -4.33
N LEU A 100 -13.55 16.17 -4.28
CA LEU A 100 -14.04 17.07 -3.23
C LEU A 100 -15.58 17.18 -3.25
N GLU A 101 -16.21 17.10 -4.42
CA GLU A 101 -17.68 17.17 -4.56
C GLU A 101 -18.37 15.94 -3.96
N SER A 102 -17.82 14.74 -4.21
CA SER A 102 -18.31 13.48 -3.66
C SER A 102 -17.99 13.28 -2.18
N ALA A 103 -17.07 14.07 -1.62
CA ALA A 103 -16.75 14.03 -0.20
C ALA A 103 -17.95 14.44 0.67
N GLY A 104 -18.28 13.59 1.63
CA GLY A 104 -19.29 13.88 2.64
C GLY A 104 -18.88 15.02 3.56
N LEU A 105 -19.83 15.57 4.32
CA LEU A 105 -19.57 16.71 5.22
C LEU A 105 -18.46 16.40 6.25
N ALA A 106 -18.41 15.16 6.76
CA ALA A 106 -17.40 14.74 7.71
C ALA A 106 -15.99 14.66 7.07
N ASP A 107 -15.89 14.22 5.82
CA ASP A 107 -14.62 14.14 5.08
C ASP A 107 -14.11 15.54 4.70
N LYS A 108 -15.02 16.43 4.27
CA LYS A 108 -14.72 17.86 4.05
C LYS A 108 -14.21 18.53 5.32
N MET A 109 -14.78 18.18 6.48
CA MET A 109 -14.30 18.68 7.78
C MET A 109 -12.87 18.24 8.06
N VAL A 110 -12.50 16.97 7.80
CA VAL A 110 -11.12 16.49 7.99
C VAL A 110 -10.14 17.28 7.13
N LEU A 111 -10.46 17.48 5.85
CA LEU A 111 -9.62 18.23 4.91
C LEU A 111 -9.42 19.67 5.39
N ARG A 112 -10.52 20.36 5.74
CA ARG A 112 -10.51 21.73 6.25
C ARG A 112 -9.70 21.88 7.54
N MET A 113 -9.95 21.05 8.54
CA MET A 113 -9.23 21.12 9.82
C MET A 113 -7.75 20.78 9.68
N ARG A 114 -7.40 19.91 8.72
CA ARG A 114 -6.02 19.49 8.51
C ARG A 114 -5.22 20.50 7.68
N ASP A 115 -5.76 20.93 6.54
CA ASP A 115 -5.04 21.71 5.54
C ASP A 115 -5.16 23.23 5.81
N GLU A 116 -6.34 23.72 6.21
CA GLU A 116 -6.57 25.15 6.43
C GLU A 116 -6.27 25.58 7.88
N GLU A 117 -6.69 24.78 8.85
CA GLU A 117 -6.55 25.12 10.27
C GLU A 117 -5.31 24.49 10.94
N GLY A 118 -4.62 23.57 10.27
CA GLY A 118 -3.40 22.94 10.77
C GLY A 118 -3.58 22.13 12.07
N ARG A 119 -4.80 21.65 12.38
CA ARG A 119 -5.08 20.99 13.65
C ARG A 119 -4.40 19.64 13.81
N SER A 120 -4.27 19.22 15.07
CA SER A 120 -3.74 17.91 15.43
C SER A 120 -4.69 16.78 15.03
N TRP A 121 -4.15 15.60 14.72
CA TRP A 121 -4.98 14.43 14.39
C TRP A 121 -5.91 14.00 15.52
N THR A 122 -5.51 14.22 16.77
CA THR A 122 -6.32 13.90 17.94
C THR A 122 -7.60 14.75 17.97
N ASP A 123 -7.46 16.07 17.75
CA ASP A 123 -8.61 16.98 17.74
C ASP A 123 -9.54 16.70 16.57
N ILE A 124 -8.97 16.49 15.38
CA ILE A 124 -9.73 16.14 14.17
C ILE A 124 -10.52 14.86 14.39
N THR A 125 -9.89 13.86 15.02
CA THR A 125 -10.54 12.58 15.32
C THR A 125 -11.72 12.78 16.27
N ASN A 126 -11.54 13.54 17.35
CA ASN A 126 -12.60 13.81 18.31
C ASN A 126 -13.80 14.50 17.65
N VAL A 127 -13.57 15.56 16.87
CA VAL A 127 -14.64 16.29 16.16
C VAL A 127 -15.35 15.36 15.16
N TRP A 128 -14.60 14.57 14.40
CA TRP A 128 -15.16 13.65 13.42
C TRP A 128 -15.99 12.54 14.07
N MET A 129 -15.54 11.98 15.20
CA MET A 129 -16.30 11.00 15.99
C MET A 129 -17.59 11.61 16.55
N SER A 130 -17.54 12.83 17.09
CA SER A 130 -18.72 13.53 17.59
C SER A 130 -19.75 13.78 16.49
N MET A 131 -19.29 14.08 15.27
CA MET A 131 -20.13 14.38 14.14
C MET A 131 -20.78 13.13 13.51
N THR A 132 -20.04 12.04 13.39
CA THR A 132 -20.50 10.81 12.73
C THR A 132 -21.09 9.78 13.69
N GLY A 133 -20.74 9.87 14.98
CA GLY A 133 -21.03 8.86 15.99
C GLY A 133 -20.28 7.55 15.76
N ILE A 134 -19.27 7.52 14.88
CA ILE A 134 -18.47 6.32 14.58
C ILE A 134 -17.16 6.43 15.33
N LYS A 135 -16.83 5.38 16.11
CA LYS A 135 -15.55 5.29 16.80
C LYS A 135 -14.48 4.77 15.85
N VAL A 136 -13.40 5.52 15.69
CA VAL A 136 -12.28 5.19 14.80
C VAL A 136 -10.96 5.16 15.56
N GLU A 137 -10.00 4.38 15.10
CA GLU A 137 -8.65 4.40 15.67
C GLU A 137 -7.84 5.58 15.10
N GLY A 138 -6.84 6.07 15.83
CA GLY A 138 -6.07 7.26 15.45
C GLY A 138 -5.34 7.17 14.10
N SER A 139 -5.15 5.96 13.54
CA SER A 139 -4.56 5.76 12.21
C SER A 139 -5.59 5.77 11.08
N THR A 140 -6.87 5.51 11.36
CA THR A 140 -7.92 5.34 10.35
C THR A 140 -8.17 6.63 9.56
N LEU A 141 -8.35 7.76 10.24
CA LEU A 141 -8.59 9.04 9.56
C LEU A 141 -7.35 9.56 8.82
N ARG A 142 -6.15 9.21 9.30
CA ARG A 142 -4.89 9.56 8.60
C ARG A 142 -4.81 8.86 7.26
N LYS A 143 -5.07 7.54 7.24
CA LYS A 143 -5.13 6.76 5.99
C LYS A 143 -6.20 7.31 5.06
N ARG A 144 -7.41 7.52 5.57
CA ARG A 144 -8.53 8.09 4.79
C ARG A 144 -8.17 9.44 4.19
N TYR A 145 -7.52 10.32 4.95
CA TYR A 145 -7.02 11.60 4.45
C TYR A 145 -5.97 11.44 3.35
N THR A 146 -4.97 10.58 3.55
CA THR A 146 -3.94 10.31 2.53
C THR A 146 -4.57 9.80 1.24
N ASP A 147 -5.50 8.85 1.36
CA ASP A 147 -6.21 8.29 0.21
C ASP A 147 -7.06 9.35 -0.50
N MET A 148 -7.76 10.23 0.25
CA MET A 148 -8.47 11.37 -0.34
C MET A 148 -7.52 12.30 -1.10
N LYS A 149 -6.38 12.65 -0.50
CA LYS A 149 -5.40 13.53 -1.16
C LYS A 149 -4.83 12.89 -2.42
N ALA A 150 -4.57 11.58 -2.41
CA ALA A 150 -4.13 10.84 -3.58
C ALA A 150 -5.19 10.80 -4.68
N ASN A 151 -6.45 10.49 -4.33
CA ASN A 151 -7.56 10.44 -5.29
C ASN A 151 -7.83 11.80 -5.95
N PHE A 152 -7.61 12.90 -5.22
CA PHE A 152 -7.87 14.25 -5.74
C PHE A 152 -6.75 14.76 -6.63
N VAL A 153 -5.63 14.03 -6.77
CA VAL A 153 -4.60 14.37 -7.75
C VAL A 153 -5.13 14.08 -9.14
N SER A 154 -5.48 15.14 -9.87
CA SER A 154 -5.76 15.06 -11.29
C SER A 154 -4.44 14.98 -12.06
N ILE A 155 -4.21 13.87 -12.76
CA ILE A 155 -3.10 13.74 -13.70
C ILE A 155 -3.59 14.21 -15.07
N SER A 156 -2.77 14.96 -15.81
CA SER A 156 -3.13 15.38 -17.16
C SER A 156 -3.14 14.18 -18.11
N ALA A 157 -4.00 14.15 -19.12
CA ALA A 157 -4.02 13.07 -20.11
C ALA A 157 -2.66 12.89 -20.83
N GLU A 158 -1.89 13.97 -20.95
CA GLU A 158 -0.54 13.93 -21.52
C GLU A 158 0.44 13.22 -20.57
N ASP A 159 0.36 13.50 -19.27
CA ASP A 159 1.15 12.81 -18.25
C ASP A 159 0.74 11.35 -18.08
N GLU A 160 -0.54 11.01 -18.22
CA GLU A 160 -1.00 9.61 -18.22
C GLU A 160 -0.32 8.82 -19.35
N ALA A 161 -0.24 9.39 -20.55
CA ALA A 161 0.47 8.78 -21.67
C ALA A 161 1.99 8.67 -21.40
N ARG A 162 2.60 9.69 -20.78
CA ARG A 162 4.01 9.63 -20.36
C ARG A 162 4.26 8.53 -19.34
N ILE A 163 3.39 8.39 -18.32
CA ILE A 163 3.50 7.36 -17.27
C ILE A 163 3.49 5.97 -17.91
N LEU A 164 2.55 5.71 -18.83
CA LEU A 164 2.48 4.41 -19.51
C LEU A 164 3.72 4.12 -20.35
N LYS A 165 4.23 5.12 -21.08
CA LYS A 165 5.44 4.99 -21.89
C LYS A 165 6.67 4.72 -21.00
N VAL A 166 6.89 5.55 -19.98
CA VAL A 166 8.04 5.44 -19.07
C VAL A 166 7.99 4.13 -18.30
N LYS A 167 6.82 3.70 -17.82
CA LYS A 167 6.65 2.39 -17.16
C LYS A 167 7.14 1.25 -18.06
N LYS A 168 6.73 1.25 -19.33
CA LYS A 168 7.16 0.24 -20.29
C LYS A 168 8.67 0.27 -20.51
N GLU A 169 9.25 1.44 -20.71
CA GLU A 169 10.71 1.59 -20.92
C GLU A 169 11.51 1.17 -19.68
N VAL A 170 11.03 1.48 -18.47
CA VAL A 170 11.66 1.06 -17.22
C VAL A 170 11.57 -0.45 -17.03
N GLU A 171 10.41 -1.06 -17.29
CA GLU A 171 10.24 -2.52 -17.21
C GLU A 171 11.14 -3.25 -18.20
N GLU A 172 11.26 -2.76 -19.44
CA GLU A 172 12.16 -3.32 -20.45
C GLU A 172 13.63 -3.25 -20.03
N LYS A 173 14.09 -2.09 -19.53
CA LYS A 173 15.45 -1.94 -19.01
C LYS A 173 15.70 -2.82 -17.80
N PHE A 174 14.74 -2.88 -16.88
CA PHE A 174 14.86 -3.70 -15.67
C PHE A 174 14.94 -5.19 -16.01
N GLU A 175 14.21 -5.66 -17.03
CA GLU A 175 14.33 -7.04 -17.50
C GLU A 175 15.72 -7.33 -18.06
N LEU A 176 16.27 -6.44 -18.89
CA LEU A 176 17.62 -6.58 -19.42
C LEU A 176 18.66 -6.59 -18.29
N GLU A 177 18.58 -5.63 -17.36
CA GLU A 177 19.48 -5.52 -16.21
C GLU A 177 19.38 -6.74 -15.29
N LYS A 178 18.16 -7.24 -15.04
CA LYS A 178 17.93 -8.46 -14.26
C LYS A 178 18.71 -9.63 -14.83
N TRP A 179 18.64 -9.86 -16.14
CA TRP A 179 19.35 -10.97 -16.76
C TRP A 179 20.86 -10.77 -16.81
N HIS A 180 21.34 -9.52 -16.95
CA HIS A 180 22.77 -9.22 -16.80
C HIS A 180 23.27 -9.48 -15.38
N LYS A 181 22.53 -9.06 -14.35
CA LYS A 181 22.88 -9.33 -12.94
C LYS A 181 22.89 -10.82 -12.62
N ILE A 182 21.95 -11.59 -13.18
CA ILE A 182 21.97 -13.05 -13.03
C ILE A 182 23.21 -13.64 -13.72
N ALA A 183 23.60 -13.12 -14.90
CA ALA A 183 24.80 -13.57 -15.59
C ALA A 183 26.07 -13.31 -14.79
N GLU A 184 26.19 -12.11 -14.23
CA GLU A 184 27.27 -11.73 -13.35
C GLU A 184 27.28 -12.60 -12.09
N GLY A 185 26.13 -12.83 -11.46
CA GLY A 185 26.00 -13.71 -10.30
C GLY A 185 26.44 -15.15 -10.59
N VAL A 186 26.03 -15.71 -11.73
CA VAL A 186 26.47 -17.04 -12.17
C VAL A 186 27.99 -17.09 -12.37
N ALA A 187 28.59 -16.05 -12.94
CA ALA A 187 30.04 -15.98 -13.10
C ALA A 187 30.77 -15.83 -11.76
N ALA A 188 30.23 -15.02 -10.84
CA ALA A 188 30.77 -14.82 -9.50
C ALA A 188 30.70 -16.10 -8.64
N ASP A 189 29.65 -16.91 -8.82
CA ASP A 189 29.48 -18.22 -8.17
C ASP A 189 30.36 -19.32 -8.79
N GLY A 190 31.27 -18.96 -9.71
CA GLY A 190 32.23 -19.88 -10.34
C GLY A 190 31.75 -20.52 -11.65
N GLY A 191 30.63 -20.05 -12.18
CA GLY A 191 30.14 -20.43 -13.52
C GLY A 191 30.86 -19.69 -14.65
N THR A 192 30.64 -20.14 -15.88
CA THR A 192 31.14 -19.43 -17.07
C THR A 192 30.38 -18.12 -17.28
N ASN A 193 31.05 -17.11 -17.82
CA ASN A 193 30.40 -15.87 -18.22
C ASN A 193 29.53 -16.12 -19.47
N TYR A 194 28.21 -16.00 -19.30
CA TYR A 194 27.23 -16.20 -20.37
C TYR A 194 26.55 -14.87 -20.74
N PRO A 195 26.17 -14.67 -22.01
CA PRO A 195 25.34 -13.52 -22.38
C PRO A 195 23.95 -13.64 -21.74
N ALA A 196 23.40 -12.50 -21.28
CA ALA A 196 22.10 -12.42 -20.60
C ALA A 196 20.95 -13.16 -21.34
N ASN A 197 20.91 -13.07 -22.67
CA ASN A 197 19.90 -13.76 -23.50
C ASN A 197 19.99 -15.29 -23.41
N ALA A 198 21.19 -15.87 -23.26
CA ALA A 198 21.37 -17.31 -23.13
C ALA A 198 20.86 -17.79 -21.77
N ILE A 199 21.14 -17.03 -20.70
CA ILE A 199 20.65 -17.31 -19.35
C ILE A 199 19.13 -17.21 -19.30
N GLN A 200 18.53 -16.19 -19.90
CA GLN A 200 17.08 -16.06 -19.97
C GLN A 200 16.43 -17.28 -20.64
N LYS A 201 16.97 -17.75 -21.78
CA LYS A 201 16.47 -18.94 -22.47
C LYS A 201 16.59 -20.19 -21.60
N LYS A 202 17.74 -20.37 -20.94
CA LYS A 202 18.00 -21.51 -20.07
C LYS A 202 17.12 -21.51 -18.83
N PHE A 203 16.90 -20.35 -18.22
CA PHE A 203 15.97 -20.21 -17.10
C PHE A 203 14.54 -20.59 -17.52
N LYS A 204 14.06 -20.14 -18.70
CA LYS A 204 12.73 -20.51 -19.20
C LYS A 204 12.59 -22.01 -19.45
N GLU A 205 13.63 -22.66 -19.99
CA GLU A 205 13.69 -24.10 -20.19
C GLU A 205 13.63 -24.87 -18.86
N LEU A 206 14.45 -24.46 -17.88
CA LEU A 206 14.47 -25.04 -16.54
C LEU A 206 13.13 -24.88 -15.82
N ASN A 207 12.49 -23.72 -15.94
CA ASN A 207 11.21 -23.46 -15.30
C ASN A 207 10.08 -24.30 -15.92
N LYS A 208 10.06 -24.43 -17.26
CA LYS A 208 9.11 -25.32 -17.95
C LYS A 208 9.33 -26.78 -17.53
N ARG A 209 10.59 -27.21 -17.42
CA ARG A 209 10.94 -28.57 -16.99
C ARG A 209 10.53 -28.84 -15.53
N ALA A 210 10.75 -27.87 -14.64
CA ALA A 210 10.33 -27.96 -13.25
C ALA A 210 8.79 -28.06 -13.12
N GLN A 211 8.06 -27.29 -13.90
CA GLN A 211 6.59 -27.36 -13.94
C GLN A 211 6.08 -28.69 -14.50
N SER A 212 6.71 -29.23 -15.56
CA SER A 212 6.35 -30.55 -16.08
C SER A 212 6.71 -31.69 -15.13
N ALA A 213 7.79 -31.57 -14.35
CA ALA A 213 8.15 -32.57 -13.36
C ALA A 213 7.20 -32.55 -12.15
N ALA A 214 6.83 -31.36 -11.68
CA ALA A 214 5.88 -31.20 -10.57
C ALA A 214 4.45 -31.70 -10.90
N ALA A 215 4.04 -31.68 -12.16
CA ALA A 215 2.75 -32.23 -12.59
C ALA A 215 2.73 -33.77 -12.65
N VAL A 216 3.89 -34.42 -12.77
CA VAL A 216 4.01 -35.89 -12.83
C VAL A 216 4.08 -36.49 -11.43
N GLU A 217 4.58 -35.77 -10.43
CA GLU A 217 4.65 -36.25 -9.04
C GLU A 217 3.31 -36.15 -8.26
N THR A 218 2.24 -35.62 -8.86
CA THR A 218 0.90 -35.52 -8.23
C THR A 218 -0.11 -36.59 -8.68
N GLU A 219 0.29 -37.57 -9.50
CA GLU A 219 -0.58 -38.65 -10.00
C GLU A 219 -0.19 -40.07 -9.53
N ASP A 220 0.65 -40.23 -8.50
CA ASP A 220 0.94 -41.53 -7.85
C ASP A 220 0.48 -41.57 -6.37
#